data_AF-A0A8B8PND3-F1
#
_entry.id   AF-A0A8B8PND3-F1
#
_cell.length_a   1.000
_cell.length_b   1.000
_cell.length_c   1.000
_cell.angle_alpha   90.00
_cell.angle_beta   90.00
_cell.angle_gamma   90.00
#
_symmetry.space_group_name_H-M   'P 1'
#
loop_
_entity.id
_entity.type
_entity.pdbx_description
1 polymer ?
#
loop_
_entity_poly.entity_id
_entity_poly.type
_entity_poly.pdbx_seq_one_letter_code
_entity_poly.pdbx_strand_id
1 'polypeptide(L)'
;MNASSSGKARAASSSQPSESSSKRKRGIFQKELQHMMYGFGDDPNPLPETVALVEDIVVEYVTDFAHKAQDIGSKRGKLSVEDFLYLVRKDAPKLNRCKELLSMQEELKQARKAFDVDEEKLAASLD
;
A
#
# COMPACT_ATOMS: atom_id res chain seq x y z
N MET A 1 -49.95 -43.05 24.00
CA MET A 1 -49.99 -42.45 22.65
C MET A 1 -50.87 -41.21 22.73
N ASN A 2 -50.30 -40.03 22.95
CA ASN A 2 -51.03 -38.76 22.94
C ASN A 2 -50.32 -37.80 21.99
N ALA A 3 -51.08 -37.29 21.02
CA ALA A 3 -50.62 -36.44 19.95
C ALA A 3 -51.02 -34.98 20.16
N SER A 4 -50.28 -34.12 19.47
CA SER A 4 -50.56 -32.74 19.07
C SER A 4 -50.41 -31.62 20.12
N SER A 5 -49.21 -31.03 20.10
CA SER A 5 -48.90 -29.72 20.68
C SER A 5 -48.77 -28.65 19.58
N SER A 6 -49.40 -27.51 19.85
CA SER A 6 -49.41 -26.18 19.24
C SER A 6 -48.32 -25.80 18.22
N GLY A 7 -48.79 -25.26 17.09
CA GLY A 7 -47.96 -24.54 16.11
C GLY A 7 -47.53 -23.17 16.63
N LYS A 8 -46.24 -22.85 16.43
CA LYS A 8 -45.66 -21.52 16.62
C LYS A 8 -45.00 -21.08 15.31
N ALA A 9 -45.55 -20.01 14.73
CA ALA A 9 -45.07 -19.41 13.49
C ALA A 9 -43.61 -18.97 13.62
N ARG A 10 -42.78 -19.33 12.63
CA ARG A 10 -41.41 -18.87 12.46
C ARG A 10 -41.42 -17.44 11.92
N ALA A 11 -40.86 -16.49 12.67
CA ALA A 11 -40.51 -15.17 12.16
C ALA A 11 -39.23 -15.30 11.33
N ALA A 12 -39.28 -14.77 10.11
CA ALA A 12 -38.15 -14.70 9.19
C ALA A 12 -37.06 -13.75 9.74
N SER A 13 -35.83 -14.24 9.85
CA SER A 13 -34.65 -13.42 10.09
C SER A 13 -34.31 -12.70 8.79
N SER A 14 -34.54 -11.39 8.75
CA SER A 14 -34.03 -10.51 7.70
C SER A 14 -32.52 -10.34 7.89
N SER A 15 -31.74 -10.95 7.00
CA SER A 15 -30.30 -10.72 6.87
C SER A 15 -30.04 -9.28 6.44
N GLN A 16 -29.62 -8.43 7.37
CA GLN A 16 -29.06 -7.12 7.02
C GLN A 16 -27.68 -7.33 6.35
N PRO A 17 -27.40 -6.69 5.21
CA PRO A 17 -26.04 -6.64 4.69
C PRO A 17 -25.18 -5.80 5.64
N SER A 18 -24.07 -6.36 6.08
CA SER A 18 -23.07 -5.67 6.87
C SER A 18 -22.44 -4.55 6.03
N GLU A 19 -22.83 -3.30 6.28
CA GLU A 19 -22.04 -2.14 5.87
C GLU A 19 -20.76 -2.10 6.72
N SER A 20 -19.77 -2.90 6.37
CA SER A 20 -18.38 -2.58 6.70
C SER A 20 -17.82 -1.68 5.60
N SER A 21 -18.48 -0.54 5.34
CA SER A 21 -17.84 0.53 4.56
C SER A 21 -16.84 1.21 5.50
N SER A 22 -15.66 0.60 5.64
CA SER A 22 -14.47 1.33 6.07
C SER A 22 -14.46 2.61 5.25
N LYS A 23 -14.72 3.76 5.89
CA LYS A 23 -14.76 5.07 5.22
C LYS A 23 -13.39 5.27 4.60
N ARG A 24 -13.23 4.84 3.34
CA ARG A 24 -12.02 5.06 2.56
C ARG A 24 -11.82 6.56 2.57
N LYS A 25 -10.72 7.01 3.15
CA LYS A 25 -10.29 8.40 3.06
C LYS A 25 -9.99 8.65 1.58
N ARG A 26 -10.98 9.15 0.85
CA ARG A 26 -10.85 9.56 -0.54
C ARG A 26 -10.14 10.90 -0.60
N GLY A 27 -9.44 11.17 -1.69
CA GLY A 27 -8.78 12.45 -1.92
C GLY A 27 -7.40 12.61 -1.27
N ILE A 28 -6.78 11.53 -0.77
CA ILE A 28 -5.45 11.63 -0.15
C ILE A 28 -4.38 11.89 -1.19
N PHE A 29 -4.51 11.27 -2.37
CA PHE A 29 -3.47 11.28 -3.40
C PHE A 29 -3.79 12.15 -4.61
N GLN A 30 -4.90 12.89 -4.59
CA GLN A 30 -5.36 13.61 -5.80
C GLN A 30 -4.33 14.59 -6.34
N LYS A 31 -3.62 15.31 -5.46
CA LYS A 31 -2.59 16.26 -5.88
C LYS A 31 -1.41 15.53 -6.53
N GLU A 32 -0.90 14.48 -5.89
CA GLU A 32 0.26 13.72 -6.38
C GLU A 32 -0.08 12.97 -7.67
N LEU A 33 -1.30 12.45 -7.79
CA LEU A 33 -1.79 11.76 -8.99
C LEU A 33 -1.91 12.71 -10.17
N GLN A 34 -2.36 13.95 -9.98
CA GLN A 34 -2.38 14.95 -11.08
C GLN A 34 -0.98 15.17 -11.65
N HIS A 35 0.04 15.37 -10.80
CA HIS A 35 1.42 15.54 -11.24
C HIS A 35 1.95 14.28 -11.93
N MET A 36 1.60 13.10 -11.43
CA MET A 36 2.00 11.83 -12.03
C MET A 36 1.35 11.65 -13.41
N MET A 37 0.06 11.92 -13.54
CA MET A 37 -0.69 11.83 -14.80
C MET A 37 -0.08 12.75 -15.85
N TYR A 38 0.22 14.01 -15.50
CA TYR A 38 0.96 14.92 -16.37
C TYR A 38 2.35 14.38 -16.75
N GLY A 39 3.08 13.79 -15.80
CA GLY A 39 4.38 13.14 -16.06
C GLY A 39 4.30 11.95 -17.03
N PHE A 40 3.13 11.31 -17.15
CA PHE A 40 2.84 10.28 -18.14
C PHE A 40 2.23 10.83 -19.45
N GLY A 41 2.13 12.15 -19.59
CA GLY A 41 1.68 12.84 -20.80
C GLY A 41 0.21 13.24 -20.84
N ASP A 42 -0.50 13.19 -19.71
CA ASP A 42 -1.87 13.71 -19.59
C ASP A 42 -1.90 15.26 -19.52
N ASP A 43 -3.09 15.84 -19.50
CA ASP A 43 -3.30 17.28 -19.33
C ASP A 43 -2.75 17.78 -17.97
N PRO A 44 -2.16 18.99 -17.89
CA PRO A 44 -1.74 19.57 -16.61
C PRO A 44 -2.88 19.79 -15.62
N ASN A 45 -4.13 19.87 -16.09
CA ASN A 45 -5.35 19.98 -15.28
C ASN A 45 -6.34 18.86 -15.68
N PRO A 46 -6.05 17.59 -15.34
CA PRO A 46 -6.92 16.48 -15.71
C PRO A 46 -8.28 16.58 -15.02
N LEU A 47 -9.31 15.97 -15.61
CA LEU A 47 -10.66 15.99 -15.05
C LEU A 47 -10.68 15.42 -13.62
N PRO A 48 -11.34 16.09 -12.65
CA PRO A 48 -11.41 15.60 -11.27
C PRO A 48 -11.95 14.16 -11.15
N GLU A 49 -12.89 13.79 -12.00
CA GLU A 49 -13.47 12.45 -12.07
C GLU A 49 -12.43 11.40 -12.51
N THR A 50 -11.56 11.75 -13.45
CA THR A 50 -10.44 10.88 -13.88
C THR A 50 -9.46 10.68 -12.73
N VAL A 51 -9.07 11.75 -12.05
CA VAL A 51 -8.15 11.67 -10.90
C VAL A 51 -8.73 10.80 -9.79
N ALA A 52 -10.02 10.98 -9.48
CA ALA A 52 -10.72 10.18 -8.47
C ALA A 52 -10.80 8.70 -8.85
N LEU A 53 -11.05 8.38 -10.13
CA LEU A 53 -11.05 7.00 -10.61
C LEU A 53 -9.66 6.38 -10.55
N VAL A 54 -8.62 7.10 -10.97
CA VAL A 54 -7.23 6.65 -10.89
C VAL A 54 -6.84 6.41 -9.43
N GLU A 55 -7.27 7.26 -8.49
CA GLU A 55 -7.07 7.05 -7.05
C GLU A 55 -7.68 5.72 -6.59
N ASP A 56 -8.94 5.45 -6.95
CA ASP A 56 -9.60 4.19 -6.59
C ASP A 56 -8.85 2.97 -7.17
N ILE A 57 -8.41 3.03 -8.43
CA ILE A 57 -7.62 1.97 -9.09
C ILE A 57 -6.27 1.76 -8.39
N VAL A 58 -5.56 2.84 -8.05
CA VAL A 58 -4.24 2.77 -7.41
C VAL A 58 -4.36 2.18 -6.01
N VAL A 59 -5.36 2.60 -5.23
CA VAL A 59 -5.59 2.06 -3.88
C VAL A 59 -5.90 0.56 -3.94
N GLU A 60 -6.74 0.13 -4.86
CA GLU A 60 -7.05 -1.28 -5.08
C GLU A 60 -5.78 -2.06 -5.47
N TYR A 61 -5.04 -1.59 -6.47
CA TYR A 61 -3.81 -2.22 -6.93
C TYR A 61 -2.77 -2.38 -5.81
N VAL A 62 -2.49 -1.32 -5.05
CA VAL A 62 -1.49 -1.34 -3.98
C VAL A 62 -1.92 -2.29 -2.86
N THR A 63 -3.21 -2.30 -2.51
CA THR A 63 -3.76 -3.20 -1.50
C THR A 63 -3.57 -4.66 -1.91
N ASP A 64 -3.97 -5.01 -3.13
CA ASP A 64 -3.82 -6.36 -3.68
C ASP A 64 -2.36 -6.77 -3.81
N PHE A 65 -1.50 -5.85 -4.21
CA PHE A 65 -0.07 -6.09 -4.35
C PHE A 65 0.59 -6.35 -2.99
N ALA A 66 0.21 -5.60 -1.95
CA ALA A 66 0.66 -5.81 -0.58
C ALA A 66 0.19 -7.16 -0.02
N HIS A 67 -1.06 -7.55 -0.25
CA HIS A 67 -1.57 -8.87 0.15
C HIS A 67 -0.78 -10.00 -0.52
N LYS A 68 -0.54 -9.93 -1.83
CA LYS A 68 0.27 -10.92 -2.54
C LYS A 68 1.71 -11.02 -1.99
N ALA A 69 2.30 -9.89 -1.60
CA ALA A 69 3.63 -9.87 -1.00
C ALA A 69 3.61 -10.50 0.40
N GLN A 70 2.58 -10.19 1.19
CA GLN A 70 2.34 -10.77 2.51
C GLN A 70 2.15 -12.29 2.44
N ASP A 71 1.45 -12.82 1.43
CA ASP A 71 1.28 -14.28 1.27
C ASP A 71 2.62 -15.00 1.08
N ILE A 72 3.58 -14.35 0.40
CA ILE A 72 4.94 -14.86 0.24
C ILE A 72 5.69 -14.77 1.57
N GLY A 73 5.69 -13.59 2.20
CA GLY A 73 6.40 -13.33 3.44
C GLY A 73 5.88 -14.13 4.65
N SER A 74 4.60 -14.49 4.65
CA SER A 74 3.96 -15.27 5.72
C SER A 74 4.62 -16.63 5.93
N LYS A 75 5.19 -17.24 4.89
CA LYS A 75 5.95 -18.50 5.01
C LYS A 75 7.19 -18.38 5.89
N ARG A 76 7.75 -17.18 5.97
CA ARG A 76 8.89 -16.81 6.81
C ARG A 76 8.46 -16.10 8.10
N GLY A 77 7.16 -15.80 8.25
CA GLY A 77 6.61 -15.07 9.39
C GLY A 77 6.87 -13.56 9.38
N LYS A 78 7.46 -13.00 8.31
CA LYS A 78 7.68 -11.56 8.17
C LYS A 78 7.66 -11.12 6.71
N LEU A 79 7.08 -9.94 6.46
CA LEU A 79 7.13 -9.26 5.16
C LEU A 79 8.47 -8.53 5.01
N SER A 80 9.11 -8.64 3.84
CA SER A 80 10.28 -7.84 3.48
C SER A 80 10.21 -7.34 2.04
N VAL A 81 11.14 -6.43 1.71
CA VAL A 81 11.29 -5.85 0.36
C VAL A 81 11.46 -6.94 -0.71
N GLU A 82 12.16 -8.03 -0.39
CA GLU A 82 12.40 -9.16 -1.30
C GLU A 82 11.09 -9.81 -1.78
N ASP A 83 10.04 -9.82 -0.94
CA ASP A 83 8.74 -10.38 -1.30
C ASP A 83 8.08 -9.57 -2.43
N PHE A 84 8.23 -8.24 -2.39
CA PHE A 84 7.79 -7.34 -3.47
C PHE A 84 8.64 -7.50 -4.73
N LEU A 85 9.98 -7.57 -4.60
CA LEU A 85 10.87 -7.80 -5.75
C LEU A 85 10.56 -9.14 -6.43
N TYR A 86 10.22 -10.16 -5.65
CA TYR A 86 9.79 -11.45 -6.19
C TYR A 86 8.54 -11.30 -7.04
N LEU A 87 7.52 -10.54 -6.62
CA LEU A 87 6.31 -10.32 -7.44
C LEU A 87 6.62 -9.64 -8.78
N VAL A 88 7.54 -8.67 -8.79
CA VAL A 88 7.92 -7.90 -10.00
C VAL A 88 8.91 -8.65 -10.90
N ARG A 89 9.48 -9.78 -10.45
CA ARG A 89 10.63 -10.44 -11.10
C ARG A 89 10.50 -10.76 -12.59
N LYS A 90 9.27 -10.86 -13.10
CA LYS A 90 9.00 -11.16 -14.52
C LYS A 90 9.05 -9.93 -15.42
N ASP A 91 9.05 -8.73 -14.84
CA ASP A 91 9.20 -7.45 -15.53
C ASP A 91 10.61 -6.91 -15.27
N ALA A 92 11.54 -7.24 -16.18
CA ALA A 92 12.95 -6.90 -16.00
C ALA A 92 13.20 -5.38 -15.91
N PRO A 93 12.57 -4.52 -16.75
CA PRO A 93 12.68 -3.06 -16.59
C PRO A 93 12.25 -2.56 -15.20
N LYS A 94 11.06 -2.97 -14.72
CA LYS A 94 10.58 -2.55 -13.39
C LYS A 94 11.49 -3.09 -12.28
N LEU A 95 11.90 -4.35 -12.37
CA LEU A 95 12.79 -4.97 -11.38
C LEU A 95 14.13 -4.23 -11.27
N ASN A 96 14.74 -3.90 -12.42
CA ASN A 96 16.00 -3.17 -12.45
C ASN A 96 15.85 -1.78 -11.83
N ARG A 97 14.77 -1.08 -12.14
CA ARG A 97 14.47 0.23 -11.55
C ARG A 97 14.29 0.13 -10.03
N CYS A 98 13.59 -0.90 -9.52
CA CYS A 98 13.46 -1.11 -8.08
C CYS A 98 14.82 -1.31 -7.40
N LYS A 99 15.71 -2.12 -8.00
CA LYS A 99 17.05 -2.38 -7.46
C LYS A 99 17.92 -1.12 -7.41
N GLU A 100 17.89 -0.32 -8.48
CA GLU A 100 18.60 0.95 -8.55
C GLU A 100 18.15 1.90 -7.44
N LEU A 101 16.84 2.11 -7.29
CA LEU A 101 16.28 2.99 -6.26
C LEU A 101 16.63 2.53 -4.84
N LEU A 102 16.63 1.22 -4.59
CA LEU A 102 17.04 0.67 -3.29
C LEU A 102 18.54 0.88 -3.01
N SER A 103 19.40 0.74 -4.03
CA SER A 103 20.83 1.04 -3.91
C SER A 103 21.05 2.52 -3.57
N MET A 104 20.42 3.41 -4.33
CA MET A 104 20.52 4.86 -4.11
C MET A 104 20.00 5.25 -2.72
N GLN A 105 18.91 4.62 -2.24
CA GLN A 105 18.39 4.87 -0.90
C GLN A 105 19.40 4.49 0.18
N GLU A 106 20.09 3.36 0.03
CA GLU A 106 21.09 2.91 0.99
C GLU A 106 22.34 3.81 0.96
N GLU A 107 22.79 4.24 -0.23
CA GLU A 107 23.86 5.23 -0.39
C GLU A 107 23.52 6.56 0.30
N LEU A 108 22.31 7.08 0.10
CA LEU A 108 21.84 8.31 0.79
C LEU A 108 21.80 8.15 2.31
N LYS A 109 21.41 6.97 2.78
CA LYS A 109 21.37 6.65 4.22
C LYS A 109 22.77 6.59 4.82
N GLN A 110 23.74 6.02 4.10
CA GLN A 110 25.15 5.99 4.51
C GLN A 110 25.76 7.38 4.52
N ALA A 111 25.49 8.18 3.47
CA ALA A 111 25.96 9.56 3.39
C ALA A 111 25.47 10.39 4.59
N ARG A 112 24.17 10.31 4.94
CA ARG A 112 23.60 11.00 6.11
C ARG A 112 24.30 10.61 7.42
N LYS A 113 24.52 9.30 7.63
CA LYS A 113 25.22 8.81 8.83
C LYS A 113 26.65 9.32 8.94
N ALA A 114 27.36 9.50 7.83
CA ALA A 114 28.73 10.00 7.88
C ALA A 114 28.81 11.40 8.49
N PHE A 115 27.80 12.25 8.26
CA PHE A 115 27.74 13.60 8.84
C PHE A 115 27.30 13.61 10.31
N ASP A 116 26.42 12.69 10.74
CA ASP A 116 26.01 12.59 12.15
C ASP A 116 27.17 12.15 13.07
N VAL A 117 28.11 11.35 12.56
CA VAL A 117 29.28 10.88 13.33
C VAL A 117 30.32 11.99 13.55
N ASP A 118 30.35 12.99 12.68
CA ASP A 118 31.32 14.10 12.78
C ASP A 118 30.97 15.09 13.91
N GLU A 119 29.68 15.25 14.25
CA GLU A 119 29.25 16.19 15.31
C GLU A 119 29.58 15.67 16.72
N GLU A 120 29.39 14.37 16.97
CA GLU A 120 29.74 13.71 18.24
C GLU A 120 31.26 13.66 18.47
N LYS A 121 32.04 13.40 17.42
CA LYS A 121 33.52 13.40 17.49
C LYS A 121 34.09 14.81 17.67
N LEU A 122 33.50 15.82 17.04
CA LEU A 122 33.94 17.20 17.18
C LEU A 122 33.68 17.72 18.60
N ALA A 123 32.52 17.39 19.20
CA ALA A 123 32.19 17.71 20.58
C ALA A 123 33.15 17.05 21.59
N ALA A 124 33.55 15.80 21.36
CA ALA A 124 34.52 15.09 22.20
C ALA A 124 35.98 15.57 22.06
N SER A 125 36.28 16.41 21.05
CA SER A 125 37.63 16.96 20.81
C SER A 125 37.82 18.39 21.33
N LEU A 126 36.78 18.96 21.97
CA LEU A 126 36.78 20.30 22.56
C LEU A 126 36.97 20.31 24.09
N ASP A 127 37.21 19.14 24.71
CA ASP A 127 37.68 18.96 26.10
C ASP A 127 39.15 18.47 26.10
#